data_AF-A0A929TDF1-F1
#
_entry.id   AF-A0A929TDF1-F1
#
_cell.length_a   1.000
_cell.length_b   1.000
_cell.length_c   1.000
_cell.angle_alpha   90.00
_cell.angle_beta   90.00
_cell.angle_gamma   90.00
#
_symmetry.space_group_name_H-M   'P 1'
#
loop_
_entity.id
_entity.type
_entity.pdbx_description
1 polymer ?
#
loop_
_entity_poly.entity_id
_entity_poly.type
_entity_poly.pdbx_seq_one_letter_code
_entity_poly.pdbx_strand_id
1 'polypeptide(L)'
;MLFNSYFFILVFLPLLNCGYFLLLKKERGKAALAFLILMSFWFYVAYAVVYAVFLAVQVLLVYGCSRLYDTAFFAEKKRRRFLRLSADLLLLGSLGVCKYLPEVGEKLAGRQDLFATILLPAGLSYFTLRQLAFLIDRYQEKEN
;
A
#
# COMPACT_ATOMS: atom_id res chain seq x y z
N MET A 1 4.03 14.92 1.84
CA MET A 1 3.75 16.11 1.04
C MET A 1 2.54 15.82 0.19
N LEU A 2 1.60 16.75 0.07
CA LEU A 2 0.44 16.59 -0.81
C LEU A 2 0.89 16.63 -2.28
N PHE A 3 0.29 15.80 -3.14
CA PHE A 3 0.55 15.81 -4.59
C PHE A 3 0.26 17.18 -5.23
N ASN A 4 -0.73 17.90 -4.70
CA ASN A 4 -1.10 19.24 -5.15
C ASN A 4 -0.19 20.36 -4.62
N SER A 5 0.87 20.03 -3.87
CA SER A 5 1.80 21.05 -3.36
C SER A 5 2.74 21.51 -4.48
N TYR A 6 2.91 22.83 -4.60
CA TYR A 6 3.91 23.42 -5.51
C TYR A 6 5.32 22.87 -5.29
N PHE A 7 5.68 22.55 -4.04
CA PHE A 7 6.96 21.92 -3.73
C PHE A 7 7.11 20.55 -4.39
N PHE A 8 6.05 19.76 -4.42
CA PHE A 8 6.08 18.45 -5.07
C PHE A 8 6.31 18.59 -6.59
N ILE A 9 5.57 19.49 -7.24
CA ILE A 9 5.60 19.66 -8.70
C ILE A 9 6.91 20.31 -9.15
N LEU A 10 7.37 21.35 -8.47
CA LEU A 10 8.49 22.18 -8.93
C LEU A 10 9.85 21.74 -8.41
N VAL A 11 9.91 21.00 -7.29
CA VAL A 11 11.19 20.58 -6.68
C VAL A 11 11.31 19.07 -6.68
N PHE A 12 10.37 18.37 -6.06
CA PHE A 12 10.48 16.93 -5.85
C PHE A 12 10.46 16.15 -7.17
N LEU A 13 9.50 16.43 -8.05
CA LEU A 13 9.34 15.74 -9.33
C LEU A 13 10.55 15.91 -10.27
N PRO A 14 11.05 17.14 -10.54
CA PRO A 14 12.23 17.29 -11.39
C PRO A 14 13.49 16.68 -10.76
N LEU A 15 13.65 16.74 -9.44
CA LEU A 15 14.77 16.13 -8.74
C LEU A 15 14.72 14.59 -8.80
N LEU A 16 13.54 14.00 -8.60
CA LEU A 16 13.32 12.57 -8.74
C LEU A 16 13.63 12.11 -10.16
N ASN A 17 13.16 12.85 -11.15
CA ASN A 17 13.36 12.51 -12.55
C ASN A 17 14.82 12.65 -12.99
N CYS A 18 15.49 13.74 -12.59
CA CYS A 18 16.91 13.93 -12.81
C CYS A 18 17.74 12.80 -12.16
N GLY A 19 17.46 12.49 -10.89
CA GLY A 19 18.12 11.38 -10.19
C GLY A 19 17.94 10.06 -10.94
N TYR A 20 16.71 9.70 -11.29
CA TYR A 20 16.41 8.47 -11.99
C TYR A 20 17.14 8.37 -13.35
N PHE A 21 17.05 9.39 -14.20
CA PHE A 21 17.70 9.39 -15.52
C PHE A 21 19.23 9.39 -15.42
N LEU A 22 19.82 10.07 -14.43
CA LEU A 22 21.26 10.05 -14.20
C LEU A 22 21.75 8.66 -13.80
N LEU A 23 20.99 7.93 -12.98
CA LEU A 23 21.33 6.56 -12.60
C LEU A 23 21.11 5.57 -13.76
N LEU A 24 20.07 5.79 -14.58
CA LEU A 24 19.81 4.99 -15.78
C LEU A 24 20.92 5.16 -16.83
N LYS A 25 21.38 6.41 -17.05
CA LYS A 25 22.50 6.72 -17.95
C LYS A 25 23.82 6.07 -17.54
N LYS A 26 23.99 5.75 -16.24
CA LYS A 26 25.16 5.03 -15.72
C LYS A 26 25.04 3.51 -15.81
N GLU A 27 24.03 2.98 -16.52
CA GLU A 27 23.68 1.55 -16.63
C GLU A 27 23.42 0.86 -15.28
N ARG A 28 23.19 1.62 -14.21
CA ARG A 28 22.93 1.08 -12.87
C ARG A 28 21.44 0.91 -12.65
N GLY A 29 20.79 0.06 -13.47
CA GLY A 29 19.34 -0.16 -13.41
C GLY A 29 18.83 -0.55 -12.02
N LYS A 30 19.57 -1.42 -11.30
CA LYS A 30 19.23 -1.81 -9.92
C LYS A 30 19.28 -0.63 -8.93
N ALA A 31 20.27 0.25 -9.08
CA ALA A 31 20.40 1.43 -8.24
C ALA A 31 19.33 2.49 -8.57
N ALA A 32 18.95 2.63 -9.85
CA ALA A 32 17.85 3.49 -10.27
C ALA A 32 16.51 3.03 -9.65
N LEU A 33 16.26 1.72 -9.64
CA LEU A 33 15.12 1.12 -8.96
C LEU A 33 15.15 1.37 -7.44
N ALA A 34 16.28 1.12 -6.80
CA ALA A 34 16.44 1.38 -5.37
C ALA A 34 16.21 2.86 -5.02
N PHE A 35 16.74 3.78 -5.84
CA PHE A 35 16.49 5.21 -5.71
C PHE A 35 15.01 5.56 -5.83
N LEU A 36 14.31 4.97 -6.81
CA LEU A 36 12.88 5.19 -7.01
C LEU A 36 12.07 4.74 -5.78
N ILE A 37 12.37 3.54 -5.26
CA ILE A 37 11.72 2.99 -4.07
C ILE A 37 11.95 3.91 -2.86
N LEU A 38 13.19 4.38 -2.69
CA LEU A 38 13.56 5.22 -1.56
C LEU A 38 12.89 6.60 -1.63
N MET A 39 12.78 7.17 -2.84
CA MET A 39 12.04 8.42 -3.06
C MET A 39 10.53 8.25 -2.88
N SER A 40 9.95 7.12 -3.32
CA SER A 40 8.54 6.80 -3.03
C SER A 40 8.30 6.68 -1.53
N PHE A 41 9.19 6.01 -0.79
CA PHE A 41 9.07 5.89 0.66
C PHE A 41 9.19 7.25 1.35
N TRP A 42 10.17 8.07 0.95
CA TRP A 42 10.33 9.44 1.45
C TRP A 42 9.07 10.28 1.23
N PHE A 43 8.48 10.20 0.04
CA PHE A 43 7.24 10.91 -0.28
C PHE A 43 6.08 10.54 0.66
N TYR A 44 5.92 9.24 0.95
CA TYR A 44 4.89 8.75 1.88
C TYR A 44 5.16 9.13 3.34
N VAL A 45 6.39 9.00 3.82
CA VAL A 45 6.77 9.41 5.18
C VAL A 45 6.58 10.92 5.37
N ALA A 46 6.99 11.72 4.38
CA ALA A 46 6.79 13.16 4.40
C ALA A 46 5.31 13.55 4.29
N TYR A 47 4.41 12.63 3.90
CA TYR A 47 2.96 12.86 3.91
C TYR A 47 2.37 12.56 5.29
N ALA A 48 2.53 11.33 5.76
CA ALA A 48 2.16 10.93 7.11
C ALA A 48 2.89 9.63 7.47
N VAL A 49 3.68 9.67 8.53
CA VAL A 49 4.42 8.50 9.03
C VAL A 49 3.47 7.34 9.34
N VAL A 50 2.32 7.64 9.97
CA VAL A 50 1.29 6.65 10.31
C VAL A 50 0.80 5.90 9.06
N TYR A 51 0.63 6.61 7.94
CA TYR A 51 0.20 6.00 6.69
C TYR A 51 1.30 5.12 6.07
N ALA A 52 2.55 5.58 6.08
CA ALA A 52 3.68 4.79 5.58
C ALA A 52 3.81 3.46 6.36
N VAL A 53 3.69 3.50 7.69
CA VAL A 53 3.70 2.31 8.55
C VAL A 53 2.50 1.41 8.23
N PHE A 54 1.31 1.97 8.10
CA PHE A 54 0.10 1.22 7.77
C PHE A 54 0.22 0.49 6.43
N LEU A 55 0.68 1.16 5.37
CA LEU A 55 0.95 0.53 4.08
C LEU A 55 2.02 -0.56 4.19
N ALA A 56 3.12 -0.29 4.90
CA ALA A 56 4.20 -1.26 5.08
C ALA A 56 3.67 -2.54 5.75
N VAL A 57 2.84 -2.41 6.80
CA VAL A 57 2.19 -3.55 7.46
C VAL A 57 1.30 -4.32 6.47
N GLN A 58 0.48 -3.64 5.66
CA GLN A 58 -0.35 -4.32 4.66
C GLN A 58 0.48 -5.06 3.62
N VAL A 59 1.55 -4.44 3.10
CA VAL A 59 2.45 -5.09 2.14
C VAL A 59 3.10 -6.33 2.75
N LEU A 60 3.56 -6.24 4.00
CA LEU A 60 4.17 -7.37 4.70
C LEU A 60 3.17 -8.51 4.93
N LEU A 61 1.92 -8.20 5.28
CA LEU A 61 0.86 -9.20 5.41
C LEU A 61 0.56 -9.88 4.08
N VAL A 62 0.36 -9.11 3.01
CA VAL A 62 0.13 -9.62 1.66
C VAL A 62 1.28 -10.49 1.18
N TYR A 63 2.52 -10.02 1.37
CA TYR A 63 3.72 -10.77 1.02
C TYR A 63 3.85 -12.06 1.84
N GLY A 64 3.59 -11.99 3.15
CA GLY A 64 3.55 -13.14 4.03
C GLY A 64 2.53 -14.19 3.58
N CYS A 65 1.30 -13.78 3.29
CA CYS A 65 0.27 -14.65 2.72
C CYS A 65 0.70 -15.27 1.39
N SER A 66 1.30 -14.48 0.50
CA SER A 66 1.80 -14.97 -0.80
C SER A 66 2.87 -16.06 -0.62
N ARG A 67 3.77 -15.91 0.36
CA ARG A 67 4.82 -16.89 0.65
C ARG A 67 4.26 -18.14 1.34
N LEU A 68 3.21 -18.01 2.14
CA LEU A 68 2.53 -19.15 2.74
C LEU A 68 1.87 -20.04 1.67
N TYR A 69 1.38 -19.47 0.56
CA TYR A 69 0.89 -20.26 -0.58
C TYR A 69 1.96 -21.15 -1.23
N ASP A 70 3.24 -20.81 -1.09
CA ASP A 70 4.35 -21.63 -1.60
C ASP A 70 4.73 -22.77 -0.65
N THR A 71 4.23 -22.80 0.58
CA THR A 71 4.57 -23.83 1.57
C THR A 71 3.69 -25.09 1.43
N ALA A 72 4.31 -26.26 1.65
CA ALA A 72 3.60 -27.56 1.62
C ALA A 72 2.41 -27.64 2.61
N PHE A 73 2.43 -26.79 3.65
CA PHE A 73 1.37 -26.71 4.66
C PHE A 73 0.02 -26.20 4.12
N PHE A 74 0.06 -25.47 3.00
CA PHE A 74 -1.11 -24.98 2.26
C PHE A 74 -1.29 -25.67 0.90
N ALA A 75 -0.70 -26.86 0.74
CA ALA A 75 -0.96 -27.72 -0.43
C ALA A 75 -2.45 -28.08 -0.53
N GLU A 76 -3.16 -28.20 0.60
CA GLU A 76 -4.60 -28.43 0.61
C GLU A 76 -5.39 -27.22 0.11
N LYS A 77 -6.19 -27.47 -0.93
CA LYS A 77 -7.06 -26.47 -1.59
C LYS A 77 -7.99 -25.75 -0.62
N LYS A 78 -8.57 -26.45 0.36
CA LYS A 78 -9.49 -25.89 1.37
C LYS A 78 -8.79 -24.90 2.30
N ARG A 79 -7.57 -25.23 2.73
CA ARG A 79 -6.77 -24.39 3.62
C ARG A 79 -6.23 -23.15 2.92
N ARG A 80 -5.82 -23.30 1.66
CA ARG A 80 -5.39 -22.20 0.79
C ARG A 80 -6.54 -21.20 0.55
N ARG A 81 -7.75 -21.70 0.30
CA ARG A 81 -8.96 -20.89 0.17
C ARG A 81 -9.29 -20.14 1.46
N PHE A 82 -9.17 -20.79 2.62
CA PHE A 82 -9.41 -20.12 3.91
C PHE A 82 -8.41 -18.99 4.17
N LEU A 83 -7.11 -19.21 3.91
CA LEU A 83 -6.08 -18.18 4.04
C LEU A 83 -6.32 -16.99 3.09
N ARG A 84 -6.79 -17.26 1.87
CA ARG A 84 -7.18 -16.19 0.93
C ARG A 84 -8.35 -15.39 1.47
N LEU A 85 -9.43 -16.05 1.88
CA LEU A 85 -10.61 -15.37 2.42
C LEU A 85 -10.26 -14.54 3.66
N SER A 86 -9.43 -15.04 4.56
CA SER A 86 -9.01 -14.27 5.73
C SER A 86 -8.15 -13.07 5.35
N ALA A 87 -7.23 -13.19 4.38
CA ALA A 87 -6.43 -12.09 3.89
C ALA A 87 -7.27 -11.01 3.19
N ASP A 88 -8.19 -11.42 2.31
CA ASP A 88 -9.09 -10.54 1.58
C ASP A 88 -10.01 -9.78 2.55
N LEU A 89 -10.57 -10.48 3.55
CA LEU A 89 -11.39 -9.88 4.61
C LEU A 89 -10.59 -8.90 5.47
N LEU A 90 -9.32 -9.19 5.78
CA LEU A 90 -8.47 -8.30 6.56
C LEU A 90 -8.14 -7.02 5.76
N LEU A 91 -7.81 -7.16 4.48
CA LEU A 91 -7.56 -6.02 3.57
C LEU A 91 -8.81 -5.14 3.43
N LEU A 92 -9.95 -5.73 3.08
CA LEU A 92 -11.22 -5.02 2.94
C LEU A 92 -11.70 -4.43 4.28
N GLY A 93 -11.54 -5.16 5.37
CA GLY A 93 -11.88 -4.70 6.72
C GLY A 93 -11.02 -3.50 7.14
N SER A 94 -9.72 -3.54 6.87
CA SER A 94 -8.82 -2.42 7.15
C SER A 94 -9.19 -1.16 6.35
N LEU A 95 -9.61 -1.33 5.09
CA LEU A 95 -10.13 -0.23 4.27
C LEU A 95 -11.47 0.29 4.82
N GLY A 96 -12.35 -0.62 5.24
CA GLY A 96 -13.64 -0.29 5.86
C GLY A 96 -13.47 0.57 7.11
N VAL A 97 -12.56 0.15 7.99
CA VAL A 97 -12.21 0.83 9.24
C VAL A 97 -11.56 2.18 8.99
N CYS A 98 -10.61 2.26 8.06
CA CYS A 98 -9.96 3.53 7.80
C CYS A 98 -10.91 4.53 7.12
N LYS A 99 -11.70 4.09 6.15
CA LYS A 99 -12.48 5.01 5.30
C LYS A 99 -13.83 5.40 5.89
N TYR A 100 -14.57 4.47 6.51
CA TYR A 100 -15.98 4.70 6.83
C TYR A 100 -16.24 4.84 8.34
N LEU A 101 -15.38 4.29 9.19
CA LEU A 101 -15.54 4.36 10.65
C LEU A 101 -15.44 5.79 11.21
N PRO A 102 -14.57 6.68 10.69
CA PRO A 102 -14.58 8.10 11.02
C PRO A 102 -15.93 8.78 10.72
N GLU A 103 -16.46 8.60 9.51
CA GLU A 103 -17.71 9.21 9.06
C GLU A 103 -18.92 8.73 9.87
N VAL A 104 -18.93 7.45 10.25
CA VAL A 104 -19.99 6.86 11.09
C VAL A 104 -19.90 7.34 12.54
N GLY A 105 -18.68 7.41 13.08
CA GLY A 105 -18.43 7.95 14.42
C GLY A 105 -18.81 9.42 14.55
N GLU A 106 -18.51 10.23 13.54
CA GLU A 106 -18.90 11.65 13.49
C GLU A 106 -20.43 11.83 13.47
N LYS A 107 -21.14 11.02 12.68
CA LYS A 107 -22.61 11.07 12.60
C LYS A 107 -23.32 10.61 13.87
N LEU A 108 -22.73 9.68 14.63
CA LEU A 108 -23.34 9.12 15.85
C LEU A 108 -22.93 9.84 17.13
N ALA A 109 -21.69 10.34 17.22
CA ALA A 109 -21.13 10.90 18.44
C ALA A 109 -21.06 12.44 18.46
N GLY A 110 -21.35 13.12 17.33
CA GLY A 110 -21.34 14.59 17.24
C GLY A 110 -19.98 15.25 17.52
N ARG A 111 -18.90 14.47 17.63
CA ARG A 111 -17.52 14.95 17.81
C ARG A 111 -16.82 14.97 16.47
N GLN A 112 -16.46 16.17 16.00
CA GLN A 112 -15.77 16.40 14.72
C GLN A 112 -14.26 16.08 14.75
N ASP A 113 -13.69 15.82 15.93
CA ASP A 113 -12.31 16.27 16.14
C ASP A 113 -11.22 15.19 16.21
N LEU A 114 -11.52 13.90 16.01
CA LEU A 114 -10.47 12.87 16.19
C LEU A 114 -10.02 12.16 14.92
N PHE A 115 -10.83 12.13 13.85
CA PHE A 115 -10.48 11.34 12.66
C PHE A 115 -10.60 12.08 11.32
N ALA A 116 -11.35 13.18 11.20
CA ALA A 116 -11.37 14.03 9.99
C ALA A 116 -9.98 14.55 9.57
N THR A 117 -9.04 14.67 10.51
CA THR A 117 -7.69 15.20 10.27
C THR A 117 -6.72 14.14 9.73
N ILE A 118 -7.06 12.84 9.78
CA ILE A 118 -6.35 11.86 8.97
C ILE A 118 -6.93 11.97 7.58
N LEU A 119 -6.49 13.00 6.86
CA LEU A 119 -6.70 13.15 5.43
C LEU A 119 -6.09 11.91 4.77
N LEU A 120 -6.88 10.85 4.66
CA LEU A 120 -6.46 9.58 4.07
C LEU A 120 -5.97 9.93 2.67
N PRO A 121 -4.70 9.67 2.36
CA PRO A 121 -4.14 10.09 1.10
C PRO A 121 -4.98 9.50 -0.02
N ALA A 122 -5.34 10.36 -0.97
CA ALA A 122 -6.03 9.97 -2.18
C ALA A 122 -5.25 8.82 -2.82
N GLY A 123 -5.78 7.59 -2.72
CA GLY A 123 -5.10 6.39 -3.20
C GLY A 123 -5.09 5.18 -2.25
N LEU A 124 -5.52 5.29 -0.99
CA LEU A 124 -5.60 4.11 -0.10
C LEU A 124 -6.49 3.00 -0.68
N SER A 125 -7.66 3.36 -1.24
CA SER A 125 -8.53 2.40 -1.92
C SER A 125 -7.88 1.78 -3.16
N TYR A 126 -7.11 2.56 -3.91
CA TYR A 126 -6.41 2.04 -5.08
C TYR A 126 -5.32 1.03 -4.68
N PHE A 127 -4.60 1.32 -3.61
CA PHE A 127 -3.54 0.46 -3.11
C PHE A 127 -4.07 -0.88 -2.61
N THR A 128 -5.13 -0.87 -1.80
CA THR A 128 -5.76 -2.09 -1.31
C THR A 128 -6.33 -2.94 -2.45
N LEU A 129 -6.91 -2.32 -3.48
CA LEU A 129 -7.41 -3.04 -4.66
C LEU A 129 -6.26 -3.69 -5.45
N ARG A 130 -5.11 -3.02 -5.58
CA ARG A 130 -3.90 -3.62 -6.20
C ARG A 130 -3.37 -4.80 -5.37
N GLN A 131 -3.36 -4.69 -4.05
CA GLN A 131 -2.93 -5.78 -3.17
C GLN A 131 -3.86 -6.99 -3.24
N LEU A 132 -5.17 -6.75 -3.30
CA LEU A 132 -6.17 -7.80 -3.55
C LEU A 132 -5.92 -8.47 -4.90
N ALA A 133 -5.77 -7.69 -5.99
CA ALA A 133 -5.47 -8.24 -7.31
C ALA A 133 -4.22 -9.14 -7.29
N PHE A 134 -3.14 -8.69 -6.65
CA PHE A 134 -1.92 -9.48 -6.50
C PHE A 134 -2.13 -10.82 -5.76
N LEU A 135 -2.91 -10.83 -4.67
CA LEU A 135 -3.23 -12.07 -3.95
C LEU A 135 -4.08 -13.02 -4.78
N ILE A 136 -5.03 -12.48 -5.55
CA ILE A 136 -5.90 -13.25 -6.44
C ILE A 136 -5.06 -13.92 -7.52
N ASP A 137 -4.18 -13.16 -8.19
CA ASP A 137 -3.33 -13.67 -9.27
C ASP A 137 -2.40 -14.78 -8.75
N ARG A 138 -1.76 -14.57 -7.60
CA ARG A 138 -0.89 -15.59 -6.95
C ARG A 138 -1.64 -16.86 -6.56
N TYR A 139 -2.88 -16.72 -6.11
CA TYR A 139 -3.71 -17.87 -5.77
C TYR A 139 -4.13 -18.65 -7.03
N GLN A 140 -4.46 -17.96 -8.13
CA GLN A 140 -4.82 -18.58 -9.40
C GLN A 140 -3.64 -19.32 -10.06
N GLU A 141 -2.44 -18.74 -10.00
CA GLU A 141 -1.19 -19.37 -10.49
C GLU A 141 -0.91 -20.73 -9.83
N LYS A 142 -1.41 -20.94 -8.60
CA LYS A 142 -1.27 -22.22 -7.86
C LYS A 142 -2.45 -23.18 -8.03
N GLU A 143 -3.54 -22.75 -8.64
CA GLU A 143 -4.71 -23.60 -8.89
C GLU A 143 -4.71 -24.23 -10.28
N ASN A 144 -4.01 -23.59 -11.23
CA ASN A 144 -3.66 -24.15 -12.54
C ASN A 144 -2.40 -25.03 -12.46
#